data_AF-A0A4S1XKF0-F1
#
_entry.id   AF-A0A4S1XKF0-F1
#
_cell.length_a   1.000
_cell.length_b   1.000
_cell.length_c   1.000
_cell.angle_alpha   90.00
_cell.angle_beta   90.00
_cell.angle_gamma   90.00
#
_symmetry.space_group_name_H-M   'P 1'
#
loop_
_entity.id
_entity.type
_entity.pdbx_description
1 polymer ?
#
loop_
_entity_poly.entity_id
_entity_poly.type
_entity_poly.pdbx_seq_one_letter_code
_entity_poly.pdbx_strand_id
1 'polypeptide(L)' 'MVLPEHTCPFGVRAQALLTEHGYQIDDRLLRSREEVEAIKTEHEVVTTPLVFIGDRRIGGCDDLERFLANG' A
#
# COMPACT_ATOMS: atom_id res chain seq x y z
N MET A 1 -5.31 -3.21 3.52
CA MET A 1 -6.10 -4.38 3.92
C MET A 1 -7.07 -3.93 4.98
N VAL A 2 -8.36 -4.14 4.73
CA VAL A 2 -9.42 -4.00 5.74
C VAL A 2 -10.08 -5.36 5.80
N LEU A 3 -9.61 -6.18 6.73
CA LEU A 3 -10.35 -7.37 7.15
C LEU A 3 -11.48 -6.90 8.08
N PRO A 4 -12.59 -7.66 8.20
CA PRO A 4 -13.72 -7.29 9.07
C PRO A 4 -13.34 -6.90 10.51
N GLU A 5 -12.19 -7.38 11.01
CA GLU A 5 -11.69 -7.14 12.37
C GLU A 5 -10.27 -6.55 12.41
N HIS A 6 -9.67 -6.18 11.27
CA HIS A 6 -8.27 -5.72 11.25
C HIS A 6 -8.00 -4.68 10.15
N THR A 7 -7.77 -3.45 10.58
CA THR A 7 -7.19 -2.39 9.74
C THR A 7 -5.68 -2.49 9.80
N CYS A 8 -5.04 -2.70 8.65
CA CYS A 8 -3.58 -2.73 8.59
C CYS A 8 -3.00 -1.32 8.87
N PRO A 9 -2.20 -1.12 9.93
CA PRO A 9 -1.68 0.19 10.29
C PRO A 9 -0.77 0.79 9.20
N PHE A 10 0.00 -0.06 8.50
CA PHE A 10 0.87 0.37 7.41
C PHE A 10 0.09 0.86 6.18
N GLY A 11 -1.08 0.27 5.91
CA GLY A 11 -1.96 0.74 4.83
C GLY A 11 -2.51 2.13 5.12
N VAL A 12 -2.98 2.36 6.35
CA VAL A 12 -3.45 3.68 6.80
C VAL A 12 -2.32 4.71 6.75
N ARG A 13 -1.11 4.35 7.19
CA ARG A 13 0.06 5.23 7.13
C ARG A 13 0.42 5.60 5.70
N ALA A 14 0.48 4.62 4.78
CA ALA A 14 0.76 4.88 3.38
C ALA A 14 -0.29 5.80 2.73
N GLN A 15 -1.57 5.60 3.02
CA GLN A 15 -2.65 6.47 2.55
C GLN A 15 -2.51 7.90 3.10
N ALA A 16 -2.20 8.04 4.39
CA ALA A 16 -1.98 9.35 5.01
C ALA A 16 -0.81 10.10 4.35
N LEU A 17 0.33 9.44 4.16
CA LEU A 17 1.50 10.02 3.49
C LEU A 17 1.18 10.50 2.08
N LEU A 18 0.49 9.67 1.28
CA LEU A 18 0.09 10.06 -0.07
C LEU A 18 -0.87 11.26 -0.06
N THR A 19 -1.78 11.32 0.92
CA THR A 19 -2.74 12.42 1.07
C THR A 19 -2.04 13.71 1.47
N GLU A 20 -1.12 13.64 2.44
CA GLU A 20 -0.33 14.79 2.91
C GLU A 20 0.53 15.40 1.80
N HIS A 21 1.05 14.56 0.90
CA HIS A 21 1.81 15.00 -0.28
C HIS A 21 0.92 15.38 -1.49
N GLY A 22 -0.40 15.39 -1.34
CA GLY A 22 -1.33 15.89 -2.36
C GLY A 22 -1.61 14.94 -3.52
N TYR A 23 -1.32 13.63 -3.37
CA TYR A 23 -1.62 12.64 -4.39
C TYR A 23 -3.12 12.26 -4.40
N GLN A 24 -3.63 11.95 -5.59
CA GLN A 24 -4.91 11.26 -5.72
C GLN A 24 -4.70 9.75 -5.50
N ILE A 25 -5.51 9.16 -4.62
CA ILE A 25 -5.33 7.77 -4.16
C ILE A 25 -6.46 6.90 -4.71
N ASP A 26 -6.11 5.85 -5.44
CA ASP A 26 -7.00 4.70 -5.74
C ASP A 26 -6.72 3.59 -4.73
N ASP A 27 -7.45 3.59 -3.60
CA ASP A 27 -7.23 2.61 -2.53
C ASP A 27 -7.97 1.29 -2.83
N ARG A 28 -7.19 0.26 -3.20
CA ARG A 28 -7.68 -1.09 -3.46
C ARG A 28 -7.61 -1.95 -2.21
N LEU A 29 -8.68 -1.87 -1.42
CA LEU A 29 -8.81 -2.64 -0.19
C LEU A 29 -8.93 -4.14 -0.45
N LEU A 30 -7.95 -4.89 0.03
CA LEU A 30 -8.02 -6.36 0.16
C LEU A 30 -8.88 -6.71 1.37
N ARG A 31 -9.90 -7.53 1.17
CA ARG A 31 -10.99 -7.87 2.09
C ARG A 31 -10.95 -9.32 2.57
N SER A 32 -10.17 -10.19 1.92
CA SER A 32 -9.96 -11.57 2.36
C SER A 32 -8.48 -11.96 2.43
N ARG A 33 -8.18 -13.06 3.12
CA ARG A 33 -6.82 -13.61 3.15
C ARG A 33 -6.40 -14.09 1.76
N GLU A 34 -7.32 -14.69 1.02
CA GLU A 34 -7.09 -15.19 -0.34
C GLU A 34 -6.69 -14.05 -1.29
N GLU A 35 -7.37 -12.91 -1.22
CA GLU A 35 -7.00 -11.72 -2.00
C GLU A 35 -5.59 -11.22 -1.63
N VAL A 36 -5.23 -11.27 -0.35
CA VAL A 36 -3.90 -10.88 0.12
C VAL A 36 -2.82 -11.79 -0.44
N GLU A 37 -3.02 -13.10 -0.37
CA GLU A 37 -2.04 -14.06 -0.88
C GLU A 37 -1.98 -14.05 -2.42
N ALA A 38 -3.10 -13.78 -3.09
CA ALA A 38 -3.13 -13.58 -4.54
C ALA A 38 -2.28 -12.37 -4.95
N ILE A 39 -2.47 -11.22 -4.31
CA ILE A 39 -1.69 -9.99 -4.57
C ILE A 39 -0.20 -10.18 -4.25
N LYS A 40 0.10 -10.86 -3.16
CA LYS A 40 1.48 -11.21 -2.81
C LYS A 40 2.15 -12.05 -3.89
N THR A 41 1.43 -13.05 -4.39
CA THR A 41 1.93 -13.95 -5.43
C THR A 41 2.06 -13.24 -6.77
N GLU A 42 1.04 -12.49 -7.19
CA GLU A 42 0.98 -11.77 -8.46
C GLU A 42 2.08 -10.72 -8.59
N HIS A 43 2.36 -9.99 -7.51
CA HIS A 43 3.38 -8.95 -7.50
C HIS A 43 4.72 -9.40 -6.90
N GLU A 44 4.87 -10.68 -6.57
CA GLU A 44 6.09 -11.23 -5.95
C GLU A 44 6.53 -10.43 -4.71
N VAL A 45 5.58 -10.14 -3.81
CA VAL A 45 5.79 -9.45 -2.53
C VAL A 45 5.42 -10.33 -1.35
N VAL A 46 6.10 -10.10 -0.22
CA VAL A 46 5.82 -10.83 1.03
C VAL A 46 4.91 -10.05 1.99
N THR A 47 4.71 -8.75 1.77
CA THR A 47 3.93 -7.86 2.63
C THR A 47 3.02 -6.94 1.83
N THR A 48 2.00 -6.41 2.51
CA THR A 48 1.14 -5.32 2.04
C THR A 48 1.16 -4.20 3.09
N PRO A 49 1.02 -2.91 2.74
CA PRO A 49 0.59 -2.37 1.45
C PRO A 49 1.64 -2.49 0.34
N LEU A 50 1.18 -2.50 -0.92
CA LEU A 50 2.01 -2.34 -2.10
C LEU A 50 1.58 -1.06 -2.80
N VAL A 51 2.50 -0.11 -2.95
CA VAL A 51 2.23 1.24 -3.43
C VAL A 51 2.79 1.42 -4.84
N PHE A 52 1.99 2.06 -5.69
CA PHE A 52 2.36 2.50 -7.02
C PHE A 52 2.11 4.01 -7.14
N ILE A 53 2.98 4.73 -7.84
CA ILE A 53 2.79 6.12 -8.21
C ILE A 53 2.90 6.19 -9.74
N GLY A 54 1.77 6.44 -10.42
CA GLY A 54 1.66 6.20 -11.85
C GLY A 54 1.92 4.72 -12.17
N ASP A 55 2.73 4.46 -13.19
CA ASP A 55 3.12 3.10 -13.58
C ASP A 55 4.32 2.55 -12.80
N ARG A 56 4.87 3.35 -11.86
CA ARG A 56 6.06 2.96 -11.08
C ARG A 56 5.67 2.29 -9.78
N ARG A 57 6.14 1.05 -9.60
CA ARG A 57 6.12 0.38 -8.30
C ARG A 57 7.09 1.05 -7.33
N ILE A 58 6.57 1.52 -6.20
CA ILE A 58 7.35 2.12 -5.13
C ILE A 58 7.77 1.05 -4.11
N GLY A 59 6.83 0.18 -3.72
CA GLY A 59 7.09 -0.88 -2.75
C GLY A 59 6.16 -0.80 -1.55
N GLY A 60 6.69 -1.08 -0.36
CA GLY A 60 5.93 -1.04 0.90
C GLY A 60 5.75 0.38 1.46
N CYS A 61 5.24 0.46 2.70
CA CYS A 61 5.12 1.73 3.42
C CYS A 61 6.49 2.39 3.64
N ASP A 62 7.51 1.62 4.04
CA ASP A 62 8.86 2.15 4.28
C ASP A 62 9.52 2.67 2.98
N ASP A 63 9.29 1.99 1.86
CA ASP A 63 9.78 2.44 0.55
C ASP A 63 9.10 3.73 0.13
N LEU A 64 7.80 3.86 0.39
CA LEU A 64 7.04 5.09 0.15
C LEU A 64 7.58 6.25 1.01
N GLU A 65 7.82 6.04 2.29
CA GLU A 65 8.41 7.07 3.17
C GLU A 65 9.76 7.56 2.64
N ARG A 66 10.61 6.64 2.23
CA ARG A 66 11.93 6.96 1.64
C ARG A 66 11.79 7.68 0.30
N PHE A 67 10.80 7.31 -0.51
CA PHE A 67 10.52 7.98 -1.78
C PHE A 67 10.10 9.43 -1.56
N LEU A 68 9.16 9.67 -0.63
CA LEU A 68 8.61 10.99 -0.35
C LEU A 68 9.58 11.92 0.40
N ALA A 69 10.48 11.37 1.21
CA ALA A 69 11.49 12.15 1.94
C ALA A 69 12.59 12.75 1.04
N ASN A 70 12.75 12.25 -0.19
CA ASN A 70 13.76 12.69 -1.15
C ASN A 70 13.17 13.56 -2.29
N GLY A 71 11.92 14.01 -2.16
CA GLY A 71 11.20 14.81 -3.15
C GLY A 71 11.12 16.29 -2.79
#